data_AF-A0A1S6IPF1-F1
#
_entry.id   AF-A0A1S6IPF1-F1
#
_cell.length_a   1.000
_cell.length_b   1.000
_cell.length_c   1.000
_cell.angle_alpha   90.00
_cell.angle_beta   90.00
_cell.angle_gamma   90.00
#
_symmetry.space_group_name_H-M   'P 1'
#
loop_
_entity.id
_entity.type
_entity.pdbx_description
1 polymer ?
#
loop_
_entity_poly.entity_id
_entity_poly.type
_entity_poly.pdbx_seq_one_letter_code
_entity_poly.pdbx_strand_id
1 'polypeptide(L)'
;MKKINHKDINDQQLVDVRTQHEYQAGHLKNALNLNPGNFKKYATYYLDVNQPVIFIVGSEEESHLEELSESADALGFTQNNGYLLIEEVPKENLKTTETIPAEDFLNKTDDFILLDVRHPDEITRPAPEKNLVNIPFENLVNDYQSLDTSKQIFTLCGSGNRSTAAASFLESKGFNPKVIEGGMKAIQEIGK
;
A
#
# COMPACT_ATOMS: atom_id res chain seq x y z
N MET A 1 17.12 -4.71 14.67
CA MET A 1 16.28 -3.49 14.88
C MET A 1 15.73 -3.44 16.30
N LYS A 2 15.43 -2.26 16.85
CA LYS A 2 14.84 -2.10 18.19
C LYS A 2 13.31 -2.07 18.13
N LYS A 3 12.63 -2.65 19.12
CA LYS A 3 11.18 -2.48 19.32
C LYS A 3 10.83 -1.06 19.77
N ILE A 4 9.82 -0.46 19.14
CA ILE A 4 9.35 0.90 19.37
C ILE A 4 7.90 0.88 19.86
N ASN A 5 7.59 1.66 20.90
CA ASN A 5 6.20 1.86 21.33
C ASN A 5 5.50 2.84 20.38
N HIS A 6 4.22 2.62 20.05
CA HIS A 6 3.46 3.51 19.17
C HIS A 6 3.40 4.97 19.64
N LYS A 7 3.55 5.21 20.95
CA LYS A 7 3.60 6.57 21.53
C LYS A 7 4.93 7.28 21.29
N ASP A 8 5.99 6.53 20.97
CA ASP A 8 7.34 7.05 20.75
C ASP A 8 7.60 7.36 19.27
N ILE A 9 6.62 7.17 18.38
CA ILE A 9 6.72 7.55 16.97
C ILE A 9 6.88 9.08 16.87
N ASN A 10 8.00 9.53 16.33
CA ASN A 10 8.37 10.92 16.08
C ASN A 10 9.04 11.05 14.70
N ASP A 11 8.35 11.61 13.71
CA ASP A 11 8.87 11.91 12.37
C ASP A 11 9.48 10.73 11.57
N GLN A 12 9.43 9.48 12.07
CA GLN A 12 9.88 8.31 11.32
C GLN A 12 8.90 7.94 10.21
N GLN A 13 9.44 7.30 9.18
CA GLN A 13 8.64 6.70 8.11
C GLN A 13 8.03 5.40 8.59
N LEU A 14 6.70 5.26 8.45
CA LEU A 14 5.97 4.07 8.88
C LEU A 14 5.77 3.15 7.69
N VAL A 15 6.30 1.92 7.77
CA VAL A 15 6.16 0.90 6.73
C VAL A 15 5.47 -0.30 7.33
N ASP A 16 4.25 -0.57 6.88
CA ASP A 16 3.52 -1.78 7.27
C ASP A 16 3.84 -2.91 6.32
N VAL A 17 4.55 -3.91 6.84
CA VAL A 17 5.04 -5.06 6.07
C VAL A 17 4.10 -6.26 6.14
N ARG A 18 2.96 -6.13 6.83
CA ARG A 18 1.95 -7.17 6.89
C ARG A 18 1.26 -7.35 5.53
N THR A 19 0.44 -8.39 5.42
CA THR A 19 -0.33 -8.63 4.20
C THR A 19 -1.31 -7.50 3.92
N GLN A 20 -1.75 -7.38 2.66
CA GLN A 20 -2.77 -6.42 2.26
C GLN A 20 -4.04 -6.51 3.13
N HIS A 21 -4.45 -7.72 3.52
CA HIS A 21 -5.67 -7.95 4.27
C HIS A 21 -5.54 -7.51 5.74
N GLU A 22 -4.39 -7.80 6.36
CA GLU A 22 -4.09 -7.34 7.72
C GLU A 22 -3.99 -5.82 7.79
N TYR A 23 -3.40 -5.19 6.76
CA TYR A 23 -3.36 -3.74 6.64
C TYR A 23 -4.76 -3.14 6.49
N GLN A 24 -5.55 -3.65 5.53
CA GLN A 24 -6.91 -3.18 5.26
C GLN A 24 -7.82 -3.28 6.50
N ALA A 25 -7.66 -4.33 7.30
CA ALA A 25 -8.45 -4.57 8.50
C ALA A 25 -8.07 -3.68 9.70
N GLY A 26 -6.89 -3.04 9.69
CA GLY A 26 -6.44 -2.20 10.79
C GLY A 26 -4.97 -1.81 10.66
N HIS A 27 -4.68 -0.54 10.39
CA HIS A 27 -3.32 0.00 10.24
C HIS A 27 -3.15 1.35 10.93
N LEU A 28 -1.90 1.77 11.16
CA LEU A 28 -1.59 3.10 11.66
C LEU A 28 -1.77 4.15 10.55
N LYS A 29 -2.35 5.30 10.92
CA LYS A 29 -2.50 6.44 9.99
C LYS A 29 -1.12 6.81 9.40
N ASN A 30 -1.10 7.07 8.09
CA ASN A 30 0.10 7.41 7.29
C ASN A 30 1.13 6.28 7.14
N ALA A 31 0.85 5.05 7.60
CA ALA A 31 1.71 3.91 7.30
C ALA A 31 1.56 3.50 5.83
N LEU A 32 2.68 3.30 5.13
CA LEU A 32 2.69 2.78 3.77
C LEU A 32 2.71 1.25 3.80
N ASN A 33 1.75 0.58 3.14
CA ASN A 33 1.77 -0.87 3.07
C ASN A 33 2.76 -1.36 2.01
N LEU A 34 3.90 -1.86 2.44
CA LEU A 34 4.89 -2.53 1.59
C LEU A 34 5.23 -3.86 2.23
N ASN A 35 4.52 -4.93 1.86
CA ASN A 35 4.93 -6.30 2.22
C ASN A 35 6.40 -6.55 1.81
N PRO A 36 7.10 -7.55 2.37
CA PRO A 36 8.56 -7.69 2.18
C PRO A 36 9.01 -7.67 0.71
N GLY A 37 8.23 -8.29 -0.18
CA GLY A 37 8.50 -8.26 -1.62
C GLY A 37 8.33 -6.87 -2.24
N ASN A 38 7.25 -6.15 -1.91
CA ASN A 38 7.04 -4.77 -2.34
C ASN A 38 8.06 -3.81 -1.72
N PHE A 39 8.46 -4.03 -0.47
CA PHE A 39 9.49 -3.22 0.18
C PHE A 39 10.81 -3.31 -0.57
N LYS A 40 11.31 -4.53 -0.82
CA LYS A 40 12.53 -4.78 -1.61
C LYS A 40 12.50 -4.11 -2.98
N LYS A 41 11.32 -4.05 -3.63
CA LYS A 41 11.20 -3.54 -4.99
C LYS A 41 10.93 -2.03 -5.08
N TYR A 42 10.15 -1.46 -4.16
CA TYR A 42 9.57 -0.13 -4.31
C TYR A 42 9.94 0.87 -3.22
N ALA A 43 10.54 0.44 -2.11
CA ALA A 43 10.78 1.32 -0.96
C ALA A 43 11.54 2.61 -1.32
N THR A 44 12.58 2.53 -2.15
CA THR A 44 13.41 3.69 -2.54
C THR A 44 12.70 4.71 -3.42
N TYR A 45 11.56 4.37 -4.03
CA TYR A 45 10.73 5.35 -4.74
C TYR A 45 9.88 6.18 -3.77
N TYR A 46 9.46 5.57 -2.66
CA TYR A 46 8.46 6.13 -1.76
C TYR A 46 9.02 6.70 -0.46
N LEU A 47 10.22 6.27 -0.07
CA LEU A 47 10.82 6.55 1.21
C LEU A 47 12.17 7.26 1.04
N ASP A 48 12.48 8.16 1.96
CA ASP A 48 13.80 8.78 2.09
C ASP A 48 14.74 7.81 2.82
N VAL A 49 15.78 7.34 2.12
CA VAL A 49 16.79 6.43 2.69
C VAL A 49 17.59 7.03 3.84
N ASN A 50 17.59 8.37 3.98
CA ASN A 50 18.27 9.08 5.05
C ASN A 50 17.40 9.27 6.30
N GLN A 51 16.14 8.85 6.26
CA GLN A 51 15.22 8.92 7.38
C GLN A 51 14.99 7.52 7.99
N PRO A 52 14.93 7.42 9.33
CA PRO A 52 14.64 6.15 9.99
C PRO A 52 13.27 5.60 9.60
N VAL A 53 13.21 4.27 9.45
CA VAL A 53 11.99 3.51 9.18
C VAL A 53 11.56 2.75 10.43
N ILE A 54 10.27 2.78 10.74
CA ILE A 54 9.64 1.86 11.68
C ILE A 54 8.81 0.86 10.88
N PHE A 55 9.18 -0.41 10.98
CA PHE A 55 8.44 -1.53 10.40
C PHE A 55 7.30 -1.95 11.32
N ILE A 56 6.07 -1.88 10.83
CA ILE A 56 4.89 -2.38 11.53
C ILE A 56 4.71 -3.85 11.16
N VAL A 57 4.81 -4.71 12.16
CA VAL A 57 4.82 -6.18 12.02
C VAL A 57 3.66 -6.81 12.79
N GLY A 58 3.25 -8.00 12.35
CA GLY A 58 2.23 -8.82 13.02
C GLY A 58 2.79 -9.73 14.12
N SER A 59 4.10 -10.00 14.11
CA SER A 59 4.76 -10.87 15.08
C SER A 59 6.22 -10.45 15.29
N GLU A 60 6.82 -10.91 16.39
CA GLU A 60 8.25 -10.72 16.72
C GLU A 60 9.08 -11.95 16.33
N GLU A 61 8.76 -12.56 15.19
CA GLU A 61 9.53 -13.70 14.69
C GLU A 61 10.92 -13.22 14.25
N GLU A 62 11.97 -13.82 14.82
CA GLU A 62 13.34 -13.33 14.71
C GLU A 62 13.85 -13.36 13.27
N SER A 63 13.56 -14.44 12.52
CA SER A 63 14.02 -14.57 11.14
C SER A 63 13.38 -13.55 10.20
N HIS A 64 12.11 -13.21 10.44
CA HIS A 64 11.40 -12.16 9.70
C HIS A 64 11.98 -10.77 9.98
N LEU A 65 12.28 -10.47 11.24
CA LEU A 65 12.89 -9.20 11.63
C LEU A 65 14.33 -9.08 11.09
N GLU A 66 15.08 -10.18 11.05
CA GLU A 66 16.40 -10.25 10.44
C GLU A 66 16.32 -9.98 8.93
N GLU A 67 15.41 -10.66 8.21
CA GLU A 67 15.21 -10.45 6.76
C GLU A 67 14.84 -8.98 6.44
N LEU A 68 13.98 -8.36 7.23
CA LEU A 68 13.62 -6.95 7.07
C LEU A 68 14.82 -6.03 7.30
N SER A 69 15.63 -6.32 8.31
CA SER A 69 16.85 -5.55 8.59
C SER A 69 17.83 -5.64 7.43
N GLU A 70 18.10 -6.85 6.93
CA GLU A 70 18.98 -7.07 5.78
C GLU A 70 18.45 -6.38 4.52
N SER A 71 17.14 -6.44 4.30
CA SER A 71 16.50 -5.76 3.17
C SER A 71 16.63 -4.24 3.27
N ALA A 72 16.46 -3.69 4.47
CA ALA A 72 16.61 -2.25 4.73
C ALA A 72 18.06 -1.81 4.48
N ASP A 73 19.04 -2.57 4.99
CA ASP A 73 20.46 -2.31 4.80
C ASP A 73 20.86 -2.38 3.33
N ALA A 74 20.39 -3.39 2.59
CA ALA A 74 20.65 -3.54 1.16
C ALA A 74 20.09 -2.38 0.31
N LEU A 75 19.03 -1.73 0.79
CA LEU A 75 18.41 -0.57 0.15
C LEU A 75 18.99 0.78 0.64
N GLY A 76 19.91 0.76 1.60
CA GLY A 76 20.59 1.94 2.13
C GLY A 76 19.92 2.63 3.32
N PHE A 77 18.87 2.05 3.90
CA PHE A 77 18.23 2.54 5.13
C PHE A 77 19.12 2.21 6.35
N THR A 78 20.23 2.92 6.50
CA THR A 78 21.26 2.64 7.53
C THR A 78 21.05 3.40 8.84
N GLN A 79 19.90 4.06 9.00
CA GLN A 79 19.54 4.81 10.20
C GLN A 79 19.14 3.87 11.36
N ASN A 80 18.78 4.44 12.52
CA ASN A 80 18.28 3.69 13.69
C ASN A 80 16.85 3.13 13.44
N ASN A 81 16.72 2.21 12.50
CA ASN A 81 15.46 1.58 12.16
C ASN A 81 14.92 0.75 13.33
N GLY A 82 13.60 0.73 13.44
CA GLY A 82 12.88 0.02 14.49
C GLY A 82 11.76 -0.83 13.92
N TYR A 83 11.12 -1.58 14.81
CA TYR A 83 9.86 -2.24 14.50
C TYR A 83 8.84 -1.99 15.59
N LEU A 84 7.57 -2.18 15.27
CA LEU A 84 6.43 -2.00 16.14
C LEU A 84 5.45 -3.14 15.91
N LEU A 85 4.93 -3.74 16.98
CA LEU A 85 3.86 -4.73 16.87
C LEU A 85 2.51 -4.06 16.76
N ILE A 86 1.76 -4.37 15.70
CA ILE A 86 0.43 -3.81 15.51
C ILE A 86 -0.55 -4.20 16.63
N GLU A 87 -0.39 -5.39 17.22
CA GLU A 87 -1.25 -5.89 18.29
C GLU A 87 -1.13 -5.05 19.59
N GLU A 88 -0.02 -4.34 19.76
CA GLU A 88 0.21 -3.45 20.90
C GLU A 88 -0.35 -2.03 20.68
N VAL A 89 -0.95 -1.77 19.52
CA VAL A 89 -1.61 -0.51 19.21
C VAL A 89 -3.10 -0.60 19.62
N PRO A 90 -3.60 0.36 20.42
CA PRO A 90 -5.02 0.43 20.74
C PRO A 90 -5.88 0.52 19.48
N LYS A 91 -6.98 -0.24 19.42
CA LYS A 91 -7.83 -0.35 18.22
C LYS A 91 -8.40 0.99 17.77
N GLU A 92 -8.66 1.90 18.71
CA GLU A 92 -9.13 3.27 18.45
C GLU A 92 -8.12 4.13 17.68
N ASN A 93 -6.83 3.76 17.68
CA ASN A 93 -5.77 4.43 16.94
C ASN A 93 -5.58 3.84 15.53
N LEU A 94 -6.28 2.75 15.21
CA LEU A 94 -6.20 2.09 13.90
C LEU A 94 -7.22 2.67 12.92
N LYS A 95 -6.86 2.59 11.64
CA LYS A 95 -7.69 2.91 10.48
C LYS A 95 -7.91 1.66 9.65
N THR A 96 -9.03 1.62 8.94
CA THR A 96 -9.33 0.59 7.95
C THR A 96 -9.25 1.19 6.57
N THR A 97 -8.86 0.40 5.58
CA THR A 97 -8.88 0.81 4.18
C THR A 97 -10.27 0.57 3.61
N GLU A 98 -10.80 1.54 2.88
CA GLU A 98 -12.05 1.35 2.15
C GLU A 98 -11.82 0.40 0.96
N THR A 99 -12.68 -0.62 0.84
CA THR A 99 -12.64 -1.58 -0.27
C THR A 99 -13.94 -1.57 -1.06
N ILE A 100 -13.92 -2.17 -2.24
CA ILE A 100 -15.11 -2.45 -3.03
C ILE A 100 -14.99 -3.86 -3.65
N PRO A 101 -16.04 -4.69 -3.56
CA PRO A 101 -16.10 -5.94 -4.31
C PRO A 101 -15.97 -5.68 -5.82
N ALA A 102 -15.30 -6.58 -6.54
CA ALA A 102 -15.09 -6.42 -7.98
C ALA A 102 -16.42 -6.33 -8.77
N GLU A 103 -17.45 -7.07 -8.36
CA GLU A 103 -18.78 -7.03 -8.98
C GLU A 103 -19.45 -5.66 -8.78
N ASP A 104 -19.43 -5.13 -7.56
CA ASP A 104 -19.96 -3.80 -7.25
C ASP A 104 -19.24 -2.71 -8.03
N PHE A 105 -17.91 -2.83 -8.18
CA PHE A 105 -17.11 -1.91 -9.00
C PHE A 105 -17.55 -1.95 -10.47
N LEU A 106 -17.74 -3.13 -11.05
CA LEU A 106 -18.15 -3.28 -12.46
C LEU A 106 -19.55 -2.69 -12.73
N ASN A 107 -20.40 -2.64 -11.72
CA ASN A 107 -21.74 -2.06 -11.82
C ASN A 107 -21.79 -0.52 -11.63
N LYS A 108 -20.64 0.15 -11.44
CA LYS A 108 -20.61 1.61 -11.19
C LYS A 108 -20.92 2.44 -12.43
N THR A 109 -21.90 3.32 -12.28
CA THR A 109 -22.39 4.21 -13.35
C THR A 109 -21.95 5.66 -13.18
N ASP A 110 -21.69 6.08 -11.94
CA ASP A 110 -21.12 7.37 -11.54
C ASP A 110 -19.73 7.62 -12.16
N ASP A 111 -19.28 8.88 -12.08
CA ASP A 111 -17.94 9.27 -12.50
C ASP A 111 -16.92 8.97 -11.41
N PHE A 112 -15.75 8.48 -11.82
CA PHE A 112 -14.69 7.97 -10.93
C PHE A 112 -13.35 7.97 -11.66
N ILE A 113 -12.27 7.61 -10.97
CA ILE A 113 -11.00 7.25 -11.58
C ILE A 113 -10.72 5.79 -11.28
N LEU A 114 -10.49 4.97 -12.31
CA LEU A 114 -9.92 3.64 -12.16
C LEU A 114 -8.41 3.76 -12.32
N LEU A 115 -7.67 3.67 -11.22
CA LEU A 115 -6.21 3.75 -11.19
C LEU A 115 -5.61 2.35 -11.25
N ASP A 116 -5.14 1.94 -12.43
CA ASP A 116 -4.37 0.71 -12.60
C ASP A 116 -2.88 0.98 -12.34
N VAL A 117 -2.33 0.35 -11.30
CA VAL A 117 -0.92 0.52 -10.89
C VAL A 117 -0.01 -0.62 -11.36
N ARG A 118 -0.47 -1.44 -12.30
CA ARG A 118 0.39 -2.40 -13.01
C ARG A 118 1.32 -1.66 -13.98
N HIS A 119 2.52 -2.20 -14.15
CA HIS A 119 3.41 -1.78 -15.23
C HIS A 119 2.78 -2.16 -16.59
N PRO A 120 2.87 -1.36 -17.67
CA PRO A 120 2.31 -1.70 -18.96
C PRO A 120 2.75 -3.08 -19.47
N ASP A 121 4.04 -3.40 -19.31
CA ASP A 121 4.66 -4.66 -19.76
C ASP A 121 4.09 -5.95 -19.11
N GLU A 122 3.41 -5.86 -17.96
CA GLU A 122 2.75 -7.03 -17.32
C GLU A 122 1.25 -7.11 -17.63
N ILE A 123 0.69 -6.15 -18.37
CA ILE A 123 -0.73 -6.13 -18.74
C ILE A 123 -0.96 -7.16 -19.84
N THR A 124 -1.23 -8.39 -19.42
CA THR A 124 -1.66 -9.47 -20.33
C THR A 124 -3.15 -9.39 -20.67
N ARG A 125 -3.93 -8.72 -19.82
CA ARG A 125 -5.36 -8.47 -19.98
C ARG A 125 -5.68 -7.03 -19.57
N PRO A 126 -6.42 -6.28 -20.40
CA PRO A 126 -6.76 -4.89 -20.11
C PRO A 126 -7.69 -4.82 -18.90
N ALA A 127 -7.56 -3.74 -18.13
CA ALA A 127 -8.55 -3.35 -17.13
C ALA A 127 -9.82 -2.81 -17.83
N PRO A 128 -10.95 -2.68 -17.12
CA PRO A 128 -12.11 -1.95 -17.65
C PRO A 128 -11.70 -0.57 -18.17
N GLU A 129 -12.10 -0.22 -19.40
CA GLU A 129 -11.61 1.00 -20.07
C GLU A 129 -12.23 2.29 -19.53
N LYS A 130 -13.43 2.20 -18.94
CA LYS A 130 -14.17 3.36 -18.43
C LYS A 130 -13.35 4.05 -17.34
N ASN A 131 -13.01 5.32 -17.59
CA ASN A 131 -12.25 6.18 -16.68
C ASN A 131 -10.92 5.60 -16.21
N LEU A 132 -10.28 4.78 -17.07
CA LEU A 132 -9.00 4.14 -16.79
C LEU A 132 -7.84 5.13 -16.87
N VAL A 133 -7.05 5.15 -15.80
CA VAL A 133 -5.76 5.83 -15.72
C VAL A 133 -4.73 4.78 -15.31
N ASN A 134 -3.71 4.56 -16.13
CA ASN A 134 -2.60 3.67 -15.79
C ASN A 134 -1.38 4.49 -15.36
N ILE A 135 -1.01 4.39 -14.08
CA ILE A 135 0.21 4.96 -13.52
C ILE A 135 0.90 3.82 -12.76
N PRO A 136 2.01 3.26 -13.29
CA PRO A 136 2.73 2.19 -12.61
C PRO A 136 3.11 2.57 -11.19
N PHE A 137 3.10 1.59 -10.29
CA PHE A 137 3.28 1.86 -8.87
C PHE A 137 4.56 2.65 -8.58
N GLU A 138 5.69 2.35 -9.21
CA GLU A 138 6.94 3.12 -9.05
C GLU A 138 6.86 4.58 -9.54
N ASN A 139 5.97 4.89 -10.49
CA ASN A 139 5.80 6.25 -11.02
C ASN A 139 4.76 7.06 -10.24
N LEU A 140 3.84 6.41 -9.52
CA LEU A 140 2.75 7.06 -8.80
C LEU A 140 3.23 8.10 -7.79
N VAL A 141 4.41 7.92 -7.19
CA VAL A 141 5.01 8.91 -6.28
C VAL A 141 5.22 10.29 -6.93
N ASN A 142 5.47 10.32 -8.25
CA ASN A 142 5.70 11.54 -9.01
C ASN A 142 4.43 12.04 -9.71
N ASP A 143 3.55 11.12 -10.11
CA ASP A 143 2.45 11.43 -11.03
C ASP A 143 1.08 11.56 -10.34
N TYR A 144 0.96 11.25 -9.05
CA TYR A 144 -0.33 11.28 -8.32
C TYR A 144 -1.03 12.65 -8.36
N GLN A 145 -0.30 13.73 -8.55
CA GLN A 145 -0.83 15.10 -8.60
C GLN A 145 -1.69 15.35 -9.84
N SER A 146 -1.58 14.50 -10.86
CA SER A 146 -2.45 14.52 -12.04
C SER A 146 -3.87 13.99 -11.77
N LEU A 147 -4.08 13.31 -10.64
CA LEU A 147 -5.36 12.71 -10.28
C LEU A 147 -6.33 13.78 -9.75
N ASP A 148 -7.57 13.74 -10.23
CA ASP A 148 -8.64 14.64 -9.77
C ASP A 148 -9.08 14.26 -8.35
N THR A 149 -8.70 15.10 -7.38
CA THR A 149 -9.03 14.92 -5.95
C THR A 149 -10.53 14.97 -5.65
N SER A 150 -11.36 15.48 -6.56
CA SER A 150 -12.81 15.53 -6.38
C SER A 150 -13.52 14.22 -6.73
N LYS A 151 -12.82 13.30 -7.41
CA LYS A 151 -13.37 12.01 -7.85
C LYS A 151 -13.02 10.88 -6.89
N GLN A 152 -13.93 9.91 -6.77
CA GLN A 152 -13.61 8.65 -6.11
C GLN A 152 -12.56 7.89 -6.93
N ILE A 153 -11.44 7.54 -6.31
CA ILE A 153 -10.38 6.73 -6.92
C ILE A 153 -10.58 5.27 -6.53
N PHE A 154 -10.51 4.38 -7.51
CA PHE A 154 -10.48 2.93 -7.31
C PHE A 154 -9.12 2.40 -7.74
N THR A 155 -8.35 1.83 -6.81
CA THR A 155 -7.02 1.30 -7.13
C THR A 155 -7.11 -0.16 -7.56
N LEU A 156 -6.36 -0.49 -8.60
CA LEU A 156 -6.35 -1.79 -9.26
C LEU A 156 -4.92 -2.26 -9.48
N CYS A 157 -4.65 -3.52 -9.17
CA CYS A 157 -3.45 -4.21 -9.65
C CYS A 157 -3.79 -5.67 -9.98
N GLY A 158 -2.78 -6.54 -10.14
CA GLY A 158 -3.01 -7.96 -10.43
C GLY A 158 -3.85 -8.71 -9.39
N SER A 159 -3.55 -8.54 -8.09
CA SER A 159 -4.14 -9.35 -7.01
C SER A 159 -4.50 -8.60 -5.73
N GLY A 160 -4.34 -7.28 -5.69
CA GLY A 160 -4.61 -6.44 -4.51
C GLY A 160 -3.38 -5.82 -3.83
N ASN A 161 -2.19 -6.43 -3.96
CA ASN A 161 -1.06 -6.06 -3.10
C ASN A 161 -0.56 -4.64 -3.40
N ARG A 162 -0.26 -4.36 -4.67
CA ARG A 162 0.19 -3.02 -5.09
C ARG A 162 -0.92 -1.99 -5.07
N SER A 163 -2.18 -2.39 -5.24
CA SER A 163 -3.31 -1.46 -5.16
C SER A 163 -3.59 -1.03 -3.72
N THR A 164 -3.35 -1.90 -2.73
CA THR A 164 -3.37 -1.53 -1.31
C THR A 164 -2.19 -0.62 -0.96
N ALA A 165 -0.98 -0.92 -1.46
CA ALA A 165 0.17 -0.04 -1.31
C ALA A 165 -0.09 1.35 -1.92
N ALA A 166 -0.62 1.41 -3.14
CA ALA A 166 -1.03 2.64 -3.81
C ALA A 166 -2.11 3.41 -3.02
N ALA A 167 -3.11 2.70 -2.49
CA ALA A 167 -4.15 3.31 -1.66
C ALA A 167 -3.53 3.94 -0.39
N SER A 168 -2.67 3.22 0.33
CA SER A 168 -2.00 3.76 1.53
C SER A 168 -1.15 5.01 1.23
N PHE A 169 -0.48 5.04 0.08
CA PHE A 169 0.24 6.23 -0.38
C PHE A 169 -0.72 7.39 -0.68
N LEU A 170 -1.78 7.15 -1.45
CA LEU A 170 -2.75 8.18 -1.83
C LEU A 170 -3.49 8.75 -0.60
N GLU A 171 -3.85 7.91 0.37
CA GLU A 171 -4.40 8.35 1.66
C GLU A 171 -3.45 9.31 2.38
N SER A 172 -2.14 9.02 2.39
CA SER A 172 -1.13 9.91 2.99
C SER A 172 -1.03 11.27 2.28
N LYS A 173 -1.47 11.35 1.01
CA LYS A 173 -1.54 12.58 0.21
C LYS A 173 -2.90 13.28 0.29
N GLY A 174 -3.83 12.77 1.10
CA GLY A 174 -5.14 13.37 1.33
C GLY A 174 -6.22 12.96 0.33
N PHE A 175 -5.97 11.93 -0.49
CA PHE A 175 -7.00 11.32 -1.33
C PHE A 175 -7.83 10.32 -0.50
N ASN A 176 -8.98 9.91 -1.05
CA ASN A 176 -9.86 8.91 -0.45
C ASN A 176 -10.00 7.69 -1.39
N PRO A 177 -8.95 6.87 -1.58
CA PRO A 177 -8.99 5.73 -2.49
C PRO A 177 -9.84 4.57 -1.95
N LYS A 178 -10.36 3.74 -2.86
CA LYS A 178 -10.96 2.44 -2.56
C LYS A 178 -10.21 1.33 -3.28
N VAL A 179 -9.89 0.24 -2.58
CA VAL A 179 -9.19 -0.89 -3.20
C VAL A 179 -10.21 -1.83 -3.83
N ILE A 180 -10.03 -2.19 -5.10
CA ILE A 180 -10.83 -3.25 -5.73
C ILE A 180 -10.35 -4.60 -5.20
N GLU A 181 -11.26 -5.31 -4.53
CA GLU A 181 -10.97 -6.61 -3.92
C GLU A 181 -10.57 -7.65 -4.97
N GLY A 182 -9.51 -8.41 -4.69
CA GLY A 182 -8.95 -9.40 -5.61
C GLY A 182 -8.31 -8.84 -6.89
N GLY A 183 -8.40 -7.54 -7.14
CA GLY A 183 -7.83 -6.86 -8.29
C GLY A 183 -8.31 -7.42 -9.64
N MET A 184 -7.41 -7.43 -10.62
CA MET A 184 -7.70 -7.94 -11.96
C MET A 184 -8.08 -9.41 -12.00
N LYS A 185 -7.59 -10.23 -11.07
CA LYS A 185 -7.98 -11.65 -10.98
C LYS A 185 -9.48 -11.80 -10.73
N ALA A 186 -10.02 -11.07 -9.75
CA ALA A 186 -11.45 -11.10 -9.44
C ALA A 186 -12.31 -10.54 -10.59
N ILE A 187 -11.89 -9.42 -11.19
CA ILE A 187 -12.59 -8.86 -12.37
C ILE A 187 -12.70 -9.89 -13.50
N GLN A 188 -11.63 -10.64 -13.76
CA GLN A 188 -11.60 -11.65 -14.82
C GLN A 188 -12.41 -12.90 -14.50
N GLU A 189 -12.63 -13.21 -13.23
CA GLU A 189 -13.48 -14.34 -12.82
C GLU A 189 -14.96 -14.04 -13.04
N ILE A 190 -15.38 -12.78 -12.84
CA ILE A 190 -16.76 -12.34 -13.06
C ILE A 190 -17.09 -12.25 -14.56
N GLY A 191 -16.13 -11.84 -15.38
CA GLY A 191 -16.31 -11.73 -16.84
C GLY A 191 -16.27 -13.06 -17.62
N LYS A 192 -16.20 -14.20 -16.93
CA LYS A 192 -16.35 -15.54 -17.52
C LYS A 192 -17.80 -15.99 -17.47
#